data_AF-A0A089PAI2-F1
#
_entry.id   AF-A0A089PAI2-F1
#
_cell.length_a   1.000
_cell.length_b   1.000
_cell.length_c   1.000
_cell.angle_alpha   90.00
_cell.angle_beta   90.00
_cell.angle_gamma   90.00
#
_symmetry.space_group_name_H-M   'P 1'
#
loop_
_entity.id
_entity.type
_entity.pdbx_description
1 polymer ?
#
loop_
_entity_poly.entity_id
_entity_poly.type
_entity_poly.pdbx_seq_one_letter_code
_entity_poly.pdbx_strand_id
1 'polypeptide(L)' 'MINTSSAIDPPSDELCNFIIDKLGISQGALELGIKRSYLENSPLPVVMWSYGLITLSQLKIILLWLSNN' A
#
# COMPACT_ATOMS: atom_id res chain seq x y z
N MET A 1 -20.82 -15.45 12.91
CA MET A 1 -20.59 -14.89 11.57
C MET A 1 -19.84 -13.57 11.73
N ILE A 2 -18.52 -13.63 11.78
CA ILE A 2 -17.60 -12.56 11.38
C ILE A 2 -16.31 -13.29 10.97
N ASN A 3 -15.96 -13.21 9.71
CA ASN A 3 -14.69 -13.72 9.20
C ASN A 3 -13.92 -12.47 8.83
N THR A 4 -13.36 -11.78 9.83
CA THR A 4 -12.31 -10.80 9.59
C THR A 4 -11.03 -11.58 9.30
N SER A 5 -11.04 -12.29 8.18
CA SER A 5 -9.84 -12.83 7.55
C SER A 5 -9.11 -11.63 6.95
N SER A 6 -8.51 -10.81 7.81
CA SER A 6 -7.48 -9.84 7.41
C SER A 6 -6.23 -10.65 7.09
N ALA A 7 -6.32 -11.42 6.01
CA ALA A 7 -5.16 -11.99 5.39
C ALA A 7 -4.28 -10.81 4.97
N ILE A 8 -3.01 -10.94 5.30
CA ILE A 8 -1.93 -10.24 4.62
C ILE A 8 -1.90 -10.85 3.21
N ASP A 9 -2.95 -10.61 2.43
CA ASP A 9 -3.05 -11.02 1.04
C ASP A 9 -2.09 -10.14 0.24
N PRO A 10 -1.48 -10.65 -0.86
CA PRO A 10 -0.76 -9.80 -1.80
C PRO A 10 -1.60 -8.56 -2.10
N PRO A 11 -0.99 -7.37 -2.22
CA PRO A 11 -1.74 -6.13 -2.37
C PRO A 11 -2.77 -6.32 -3.47
N SER A 12 -4.04 -6.29 -3.09
CA SER A 12 -5.15 -6.56 -3.99
C SER A 12 -4.92 -5.75 -5.27
N ASP A 13 -5.16 -6.35 -6.43
CA ASP A 13 -4.90 -5.69 -7.72
C ASP A 13 -5.50 -4.28 -7.77
N GLU A 14 -6.60 -4.03 -7.06
CA GLU A 14 -7.19 -2.70 -6.87
C GLU A 14 -6.29 -1.69 -6.14
N LEU A 15 -5.62 -2.08 -5.06
CA LEU A 15 -4.67 -1.22 -4.35
C LEU A 15 -3.45 -0.93 -5.23
N CYS A 16 -2.94 -1.95 -5.92
CA CYS A 16 -1.85 -1.79 -6.88
C CYS A 16 -2.23 -0.81 -7.99
N ASN A 17 -3.40 -1.02 -8.60
CA ASN A 17 -3.90 -0.19 -9.67
C ASN A 17 -4.22 1.23 -9.18
N PHE A 18 -4.72 1.39 -7.96
CA PHE A 18 -4.91 2.69 -7.32
C PHE A 18 -3.57 3.41 -7.13
N ILE A 19 -2.54 2.74 -6.61
CA ILE A 19 -1.23 3.35 -6.39
C ILE A 19 -0.56 3.73 -7.73
N ILE A 20 -0.74 2.93 -8.78
CA ILE A 20 -0.19 3.25 -10.11
C ILE A 20 -1.00 4.38 -10.77
N ASP A 21 -2.34 4.30 -10.79
CA ASP A 21 -3.23 5.24 -11.49
C ASP A 21 -3.44 6.56 -10.75
N LYS A 22 -3.78 6.52 -9.46
CA LYS A 22 -4.02 7.72 -8.64
C LYS A 22 -2.75 8.37 -8.14
N LEU A 23 -1.73 7.56 -7.84
CA LEU A 23 -0.51 8.03 -7.23
C LEU A 23 0.62 8.26 -8.24
N GLY A 24 0.50 7.73 -9.47
CA GLY A 24 1.51 7.84 -10.50
C GLY A 24 2.79 7.05 -10.19
N ILE A 25 2.70 6.07 -9.30
CA ILE A 25 3.85 5.30 -8.85
C ILE A 25 4.18 4.22 -9.88
N SER A 26 5.46 4.09 -10.21
CA SER A 26 5.90 3.01 -11.08
C SER A 26 5.82 1.66 -10.37
N GLN A 27 5.46 0.60 -11.11
CA GLN A 27 5.35 -0.76 -10.58
C GLN A 27 6.60 -1.21 -9.81
N GLY A 28 7.80 -0.79 -10.23
CA GLY A 28 9.03 -1.11 -9.49
C GLY A 28 9.12 -0.48 -8.09
N ALA A 29 8.57 0.72 -7.90
CA ALA A 29 8.49 1.35 -6.58
C ALA A 29 7.43 0.67 -5.69
N LEU A 30 6.34 0.20 -6.31
CA LEU A 30 5.33 -0.63 -5.65
C LEU A 30 5.92 -1.95 -5.17
N GLU A 31 6.59 -2.71 -6.04
CA GLU A 31 7.26 -3.96 -5.68
C GLU A 31 8.32 -3.79 -4.59
N LEU A 32 9.09 -2.70 -4.66
CA LEU A 32 10.04 -2.37 -3.60
C LEU A 32 9.34 -2.14 -2.26
N GLY A 33 8.23 -1.38 -2.27
CA GLY A 33 7.38 -1.18 -1.10
C GLY A 33 6.86 -2.50 -0.54
N ILE A 34 6.36 -3.41 -1.39
CA ILE A 34 5.79 -4.72 -0.99
C ILE A 34 6.87 -5.58 -0.33
N LYS A 35 8.02 -5.69 -0.99
CA LYS A 35 9.14 -6.49 -0.49
C LYS A 35 9.63 -5.98 0.86
N ARG A 36 9.72 -4.67 1.03
CA ARG A 36 10.13 -4.04 2.30
C ARG A 36 9.05 -4.17 3.38
N SER A 37 7.78 -3.99 3.01
CA SER A 37 6.63 -4.23 3.89
C SER A 37 6.65 -5.64 4.49
N TYR A 38 6.94 -6.65 3.67
CA TYR A 38 7.08 -8.03 4.12
C TYR A 38 8.29 -8.22 5.06
N LEU A 39 9.45 -7.63 4.73
CA LEU A 39 10.67 -7.74 5.53
C LEU A 39 10.57 -7.04 6.89
N GLU A 40 9.99 -5.85 6.93
CA GLU A 40 9.88 -5.02 8.13
C GLU A 40 8.57 -5.24 8.89
N ASN A 41 7.72 -6.17 8.42
CA ASN A 41 6.37 -6.42 8.96
C ASN A 41 5.56 -5.12 9.12
N SER A 42 5.79 -4.17 8.22
CA SER A 42 5.25 -2.81 8.29
C SER A 42 4.29 -2.58 7.13
N PRO A 43 3.23 -1.79 7.29
CA PRO A 43 2.24 -1.59 6.23
C PRO A 43 2.89 -0.91 5.02
N LEU A 44 2.66 -1.50 3.83
CA LEU A 44 3.09 -1.00 2.52
C LEU A 44 3.09 0.54 2.39
N PRO A 45 1.98 1.25 2.67
CA PRO A 45 1.92 2.70 2.57
C PRO A 45 2.97 3.42 3.44
N VAL A 46 3.19 2.95 4.67
CA VAL A 46 4.17 3.58 5.59
C VAL A 46 5.59 3.40 5.08
N VAL A 47 5.91 2.21 4.57
CA VAL A 47 7.24 1.95 4.01
C VAL A 47 7.47 2.80 2.76
N MET A 48 6.46 2.91 1.90
CA MET A 48 6.53 3.83 0.76
C MET A 48 6.80 5.28 1.16
N TRP A 49 6.15 5.77 2.19
CA TRP A 49 6.37 7.14 2.68
C TRP A 49 7.75 7.30 3.32
N SER A 50 8.18 6.31 4.12
CA SER A 50 9.48 6.31 4.78
C SER A 50 10.64 6.36 3.77
N TYR A 51 10.50 5.67 2.64
CA TYR A 51 11.45 5.70 1.53
C TYR A 51 11.33 6.95 0.63
N GLY A 52 10.38 7.85 0.90
CA GLY A 52 10.13 9.03 0.08
C GLY A 52 9.53 8.72 -1.30
N LEU A 53 9.00 7.52 -1.50
CA LEU A 53 8.33 7.12 -2.74
C LEU A 53 6.97 7.83 -2.89
N ILE A 54 6.33 8.16 -1.77
CA ILE A 54 5.04 8.87 -1.73
C ILE A 54 5.09 10.03 -0.74
N THR A 55 4.24 11.04 -0.95
CA THR A 55 4.09 12.15 0.00
C THR A 55 3.09 11.82 1.11
N LEU A 56 3.09 12.60 2.19
CA LEU A 56 2.13 12.44 3.29
C LEU A 56 0.67 12.53 2.82
N SER A 57 0.37 13.38 1.83
CA SER A 57 -0.97 13.49 1.24
C SER A 57 -1.40 12.19 0.58
N GLN A 58 -0.50 11.60 -0.22
CA GLN A 58 -0.72 10.33 -0.89
C GLN A 58 -0.83 9.17 0.12
N LEU A 59 -0.01 9.18 1.17
CA LEU A 59 -0.12 8.23 2.28
C LEU A 59 -1.51 8.28 2.92
N LYS A 60 -2.00 9.48 3.24
CA LYS A 60 -3.34 9.64 3.84
C LYS A 60 -4.44 9.12 2.92
N ILE A 61 -4.35 9.34 1.61
CA ILE A 61 -5.32 8.84 0.64
C ILE A 61 -5.34 7.31 0.63
N ILE A 62 -4.16 6.66 0.62
CA ILE A 62 -4.08 5.20 0.67
C ILE A 62 -4.67 4.67 1.98
N LEU A 63 -4.32 5.26 3.11
CA LEU A 63 -4.86 4.86 4.42
C LEU A 63 -6.37 5.05 4.50
N LEU A 64 -6.90 6.14 3.94
CA LEU A 64 -8.35 6.40 3.89
C LEU A 64 -9.07 5.37 3.00
N TRP A 65 -8.47 5.01 1.87
CA TRP A 65 -8.98 3.99 0.95
C TRP A 65 -8.98 2.61 1.61
N LEU A 66 -7.88 2.21 2.24
CA LEU A 66 -7.77 0.96 3.01
C LEU A 66 -8.75 0.89 4.18
N SER A 67 -9.17 2.03 4.75
CA SER A 67 -10.18 2.08 5.81
C SER A 67 -11.61 2.08 5.27
N ASN A 68 -11.82 2.42 3.99
CA ASN A 68 -13.14 2.44 3.33
C ASN A 68 -13.46 1.15 2.57
N ASN A 69 -12.46 0.28 2.35
CA ASN A 69 -12.58 -1.01 1.68
C ASN A 69 -12.45 -2.15 2.71
#